data_AF-A0A9D9IW18-F1
#
_entry.id   AF-A0A9D9IW18-F1
#
_cell.length_a   1.000
_cell.length_b   1.000
_cell.length_c   1.000
_cell.angle_alpha   90.00
_cell.angle_beta   90.00
_cell.angle_gamma   90.00
#
_symmetry.space_group_name_H-M   'P 1'
#
loop_
_entity.id
_entity.type
_entity.pdbx_description
1 polymer ?
#
loop_
_entity_poly.entity_id
_entity_poly.type
_entity_poly.pdbx_seq_one_letter_code
_entity_poly.pdbx_strand_id
1 'polypeptide(L)'
;MKTANFTEFRQNLRAYLDRVINDTDTVVINRGNGTAAVLISMDEYNAMKETEYIMQSPATMEAIQRASDELDNGKSLKQKDGETVEDFLARI
;
A
#
# COMPACT_ATOMS: atom_id res chain seq x y z
N MET A 1 -15.04 0.47 1.43
CA MET A 1 -15.25 0.70 2.88
C MET A 1 -16.68 0.39 3.28
N LYS A 2 -16.86 -0.66 4.10
CA LYS A 2 -18.15 -1.14 4.58
C LYS A 2 -18.21 -1.09 6.11
N THR A 3 -19.35 -0.72 6.67
CA THR A 3 -19.56 -0.74 8.13
C THR A 3 -20.46 -1.91 8.50
N ALA A 4 -20.08 -2.68 9.53
CA ALA A 4 -20.88 -3.77 10.08
C ALA A 4 -20.96 -3.60 11.60
N ASN A 5 -22.10 -3.95 12.19
CA ASN A 5 -22.16 -4.11 13.65
C ASN A 5 -21.53 -5.46 14.06
N PHE A 6 -21.13 -5.58 15.33
CA PHE A 6 -20.48 -6.78 15.84
C PHE A 6 -21.28 -8.09 15.59
N THR A 7 -22.61 -8.03 15.73
CA THR A 7 -23.47 -9.22 15.54
C THR A 7 -23.48 -9.68 14.09
N GLU A 8 -23.66 -8.76 13.14
CA GLU A 8 -23.64 -9.04 11.70
C GLU A 8 -22.26 -9.55 11.27
N PHE A 9 -21.19 -8.90 11.73
CA PHE A 9 -19.82 -9.31 11.45
C PHE A 9 -19.55 -10.75 11.91
N ARG A 10 -19.96 -11.08 13.14
CA ARG A 10 -19.78 -12.43 13.69
C ARG A 10 -20.55 -13.49 12.91
N GLN A 11 -21.77 -13.18 12.47
CA GLN A 11 -22.59 -14.12 11.69
C GLN A 11 -22.04 -14.36 10.28
N ASN A 12 -21.37 -13.37 9.70
CA ASN A 12 -20.89 -13.41 8.32
C ASN A 12 -19.36 -13.34 8.20
N LEU A 13 -18.64 -13.78 9.24
CA LEU A 13 -17.19 -13.58 9.38
C LEU A 13 -16.40 -13.99 8.14
N ARG A 14 -16.68 -15.18 7.60
CA ARG A 14 -16.01 -15.71 6.42
C ARG A 14 -16.18 -14.80 5.21
N ALA A 15 -17.39 -14.35 4.92
CA ALA A 15 -17.66 -13.47 3.78
C ALA A 15 -16.98 -12.10 3.91
N TYR A 16 -16.84 -11.58 5.14
CA TYR A 16 -16.07 -10.36 5.38
C TYR A 16 -14.56 -10.57 5.18
N LEU A 17 -14.00 -11.68 5.67
CA LEU A 17 -12.58 -12.00 5.46
C LEU A 17 -12.27 -12.19 3.97
N ASP A 18 -13.11 -12.94 3.26
CA ASP A 18 -12.94 -13.19 1.82
C ASP A 18 -12.97 -11.88 1.01
N ARG A 19 -13.86 -10.93 1.37
CA ARG A 19 -13.90 -9.60 0.75
C ARG A 19 -12.67 -8.76 1.05
N VAL A 20 -12.25 -8.72 2.31
CA VAL A 20 -11.08 -7.93 2.72
C VAL A 20 -9.83 -8.43 1.99
N ILE A 21 -9.67 -9.75 1.88
CA ILE A 21 -8.49 -10.37 1.26
C ILE A 21 -8.54 -10.23 -0.27
N ASN A 22 -9.66 -10.56 -0.91
CA ASN A 22 -9.71 -10.68 -2.38
C ASN A 22 -10.10 -9.38 -3.08
N ASP A 23 -10.92 -8.54 -2.45
CA ASP A 23 -11.45 -7.31 -3.05
C ASP A 23 -10.77 -6.05 -2.50
N THR A 24 -9.77 -6.21 -1.62
CA THR A 24 -9.06 -5.11 -0.94
C THR A 24 -10.02 -4.14 -0.23
N ASP A 25 -11.11 -4.69 0.32
CA ASP A 25 -12.19 -3.90 0.89
C ASP A 25 -11.96 -3.67 2.39
N THR A 26 -12.03 -2.43 2.85
CA THR A 26 -11.90 -2.09 4.27
C THR A 26 -13.23 -2.29 5.01
N VAL A 27 -13.22 -2.98 6.16
CA VAL A 27 -14.42 -3.20 6.98
C VAL A 27 -14.28 -2.54 8.35
N VAL A 28 -15.23 -1.67 8.71
CA VAL A 28 -15.33 -1.05 10.04
C VAL A 28 -16.33 -1.83 10.88
N ILE A 29 -15.87 -2.44 11.97
CA ILE A 29 -16.65 -3.25 12.89
C ILE A 29 -17.02 -2.37 14.09
N ASN A 30 -18.28 -1.98 14.19
CA ASN A 30 -18.79 -1.19 15.30
C ASN A 30 -19.20 -2.11 16.46
N ARG A 31 -18.60 -1.92 17.65
CA ARG A 31 -18.88 -2.69 18.87
C ARG A 31 -19.98 -2.05 19.74
N GLY A 32 -20.50 -0.90 19.33
CA GLY A 32 -21.36 -0.05 20.15
C GLY A 32 -20.54 0.88 21.04
N ASN A 33 -21.23 1.79 21.74
CA ASN A 33 -20.64 2.76 22.68
C ASN A 33 -19.52 3.62 22.06
N GLY A 34 -19.62 3.93 20.76
CA GLY A 34 -18.65 4.77 20.05
C GLY A 34 -17.30 4.10 19.76
N THR A 35 -17.17 2.79 19.99
CA THR A 35 -15.93 2.05 19.72
C THR A 35 -16.05 1.22 18.44
N ALA A 36 -14.99 1.23 17.62
CA ALA A 36 -14.93 0.46 16.39
C ALA A 36 -13.52 -0.13 16.18
N ALA A 37 -13.47 -1.25 15.45
CA ALA A 37 -12.24 -1.82 14.93
C ALA A 37 -12.25 -1.75 13.39
N VAL A 38 -11.08 -1.70 12.78
CA VAL A 38 -10.95 -1.75 11.32
C VAL A 38 -10.29 -3.07 10.94
N LEU A 39 -10.87 -3.75 9.95
CA LEU A 39 -10.34 -4.95 9.34
C LEU A 39 -9.90 -4.61 7.91
N ILE A 40 -8.63 -4.88 7.62
CA ILE A 40 -7.96 -4.72 6.33
C ILE A 40 -7.16 -5.99 6.03
N SER A 41 -6.74 -6.16 4.78
CA SER A 41 -5.91 -7.29 4.39
C SER A 41 -4.50 -7.15 4.98
N MET A 42 -3.78 -8.27 5.06
CA MET A 42 -2.37 -8.23 5.47
C MET A 42 -1.52 -7.40 4.50
N ASP A 43 -1.81 -7.49 3.20
CA ASP A 43 -1.07 -6.76 2.17
C ASP A 43 -1.29 -5.25 2.30
N GLU A 44 -2.53 -4.82 2.55
CA GLU A 44 -2.86 -3.41 2.79
C GLU A 44 -2.21 -2.90 4.08
N TYR A 45 -2.24 -3.69 5.16
CA TYR A 45 -1.52 -3.35 6.39
C TYR A 45 -0.01 -3.19 6.17
N ASN A 46 0.61 -4.11 5.42
CA ASN A 46 2.04 -4.04 5.10
C ASN A 46 2.38 -2.82 4.25
N ALA A 47 1.58 -2.51 3.22
CA ALA A 47 1.77 -1.33 2.38
C ALA A 47 1.67 -0.02 3.19
N MET A 48 0.72 0.05 4.13
CA MET A 48 0.62 1.19 5.05
C MET A 48 1.85 1.31 5.94
N LYS A 49 2.37 0.18 6.46
CA LYS A 49 3.56 0.16 7.32
C LYS A 49 4.84 0.52 6.57
N GLU A 50 4.97 0.06 5.33
CA GLU A 50 6.06 0.45 4.45
C GLU A 50 6.03 1.96 4.15
N THR A 51 4.84 2.49 3.82
CA THR A 51 4.67 3.93 3.59
C THR A 51 5.01 4.73 4.85
N GLU A 52 4.52 4.32 6.02
CA GLU A 52 4.85 4.95 7.30
C GLU A 52 6.37 4.95 7.54
N TYR A 53 7.04 3.84 7.27
CA TYR A 53 8.49 3.72 7.40
C TYR A 53 9.25 4.66 6.44
N ILE A 54 8.86 4.71 5.16
CA ILE A 54 9.47 5.61 4.17
C ILE A 54 9.28 7.07 4.60
N MET A 55 8.09 7.44 5.08
CA MET A 55 7.76 8.79 5.51
C MET A 55 8.52 9.25 6.76
N GLN A 56 9.05 8.34 7.58
CA GLN A 56 9.86 8.70 8.76
C GLN A 56 11.21 9.33 8.38
N SER A 57 11.66 9.18 7.14
CA SER A 57 12.91 9.76 6.65
C SER A 57 12.62 10.92 5.69
N PRO A 58 12.76 12.19 6.14
CA PRO A 58 12.60 13.35 5.28
C PRO A 58 13.51 13.30 4.04
N ALA A 59 14.75 12.84 4.22
CA ALA A 59 15.71 12.69 3.11
C ALA A 59 15.25 11.66 2.07
N THR A 60 14.64 10.55 2.50
CA THR A 60 14.08 9.54 1.59
C THR A 60 12.87 10.09 0.85
N MET A 61 11.99 10.81 1.54
CA MET A 61 10.83 11.47 0.91
C MET A 61 11.25 12.53 -0.11
N GLU A 62 12.25 13.36 0.21
CA GLU A 62 12.82 14.32 -0.73
C GLU A 62 13.44 13.65 -1.95
N ALA A 63 14.14 12.53 -1.77
CA ALA A 63 14.71 11.75 -2.87
C ALA A 63 13.63 11.17 -3.78
N ILE A 64 12.54 10.63 -3.22
CA ILE A 64 11.38 10.13 -3.98
C ILE A 64 10.72 11.27 -4.77
N GLN A 65 10.49 12.41 -4.14
CA GLN A 65 9.89 13.57 -4.82
C GLN A 65 10.77 14.05 -5.98
N ARG A 66 12.08 14.17 -5.75
CA ARG A 66 13.04 14.55 -6.80
C ARG A 66 13.04 13.55 -7.95
N ALA A 67 13.04 12.26 -7.65
CA ALA A 67 12.99 11.22 -8.67
C ALA A 67 11.69 11.31 -9.49
N SER A 68 10.55 11.57 -8.84
CA SER A 68 9.27 11.81 -9.55
C SER A 68 9.36 12.99 -10.50
N ASP A 69 9.89 14.12 -10.04
CA ASP A 69 10.05 15.32 -10.87
C ASP A 69 11.01 15.07 -12.04
N GLU A 70 12.08 14.30 -11.83
CA GLU A 70 13.01 13.91 -12.89
C GLU A 70 12.33 13.03 -13.95
N LEU A 71 11.54 12.03 -13.53
CA LEU A 71 10.76 11.18 -14.43
C LEU A 71 9.76 11.99 -15.26
N ASP A 72 9.02 12.90 -14.64
CA ASP A 72 8.03 13.76 -15.31
C ASP A 72 8.70 14.68 -16.35
N ASN A 73 9.93 15.12 -16.08
CA ASN A 73 10.73 15.91 -17.00
C ASN A 73 11.52 15.05 -18.02
N GLY A 74 11.27 13.74 -18.08
CA GLY A 74 11.93 12.83 -19.01
C GLY A 74 13.40 12.53 -18.69
N LYS A 75 13.90 12.93 -17.52
CA LYS A 75 15.25 12.66 -17.02
C LYS A 75 15.31 11.24 -16.44
N SER A 76 15.08 10.26 -17.31
CA SER A 76 15.11 8.83 -16.95
C SER A 76 16.07 8.08 -17.86
N LEU A 77 16.73 7.07 -17.31
CA LEU A 77 17.53 6.13 -18.09
C LEU A 77 16.77 4.82 -18.17
N LYS A 78 16.57 4.32 -19.39
CA LYS A 78 15.95 3.02 -19.63
C LYS A 78 17.03 2.00 -19.99
N GLN A 79 16.94 0.83 -19.38
CA GLN A 79 17.68 -0.35 -19.83
C GLN A 79 17.18 -0.72 -21.23
N LYS A 80 18.10 -1.00 -22.14
CA LYS A 80 17.76 -1.43 -23.51
C LYS A 80 17.39 -2.92 -23.49
N ASP A 81 16.57 -3.34 -24.45
CA ASP A 81 16.23 -4.76 -24.62
C ASP A 81 17.49 -5.60 -24.84
N GLY A 82 17.69 -6.61 -24.00
CA GLY A 82 18.87 -7.49 -24.03
C GLY A 82 20.15 -6.92 -23.40
N GLU A 83 20.13 -5.69 -22.87
CA GLU A 83 21.25 -5.10 -22.13
C GLU A 83 21.37 -5.75 -20.74
N THR A 84 22.58 -6.14 -20.34
CA THR A 84 22.80 -6.66 -18.98
C THR A 84 22.72 -5.52 -17.95
N VAL A 85 22.53 -5.86 -16.67
CA VAL A 85 22.57 -4.85 -15.61
C VAL A 85 23.96 -4.23 -15.52
N GLU A 86 25.03 -5.03 -15.68
CA GLU A 86 26.40 -4.52 -15.72
C GLU A 86 26.62 -3.52 -16.88
N ASP A 87 26.16 -3.84 -18.09
CA ASP A 87 26.29 -2.97 -19.26
C ASP A 87 25.49 -1.67 -19.09
N PHE A 88 24.29 -1.77 -18.50
CA PHE A 88 23.47 -0.61 -18.17
C PHE A 88 24.19 0.32 -17.19
N LEU A 89 24.73 -0.24 -16.09
CA LEU A 89 25.44 0.52 -15.06
C LEU A 89 26.74 1.14 -15.56
N ALA A 90 27.41 0.53 -16.55
CA ALA A 90 28.67 1.03 -17.10
C ALA A 90 28.55 2.33 -17.93
N ARG A 91 27.33 2.70 -18.36
CA ARG A 91 27.07 3.90 -19.18
C ARG A 91 26.30 5.01 -18.45
N ILE A 92 26.07 4.85 -17.15
CA ILE A 92 25.45 5.84 -16.24
C ILE A 92 26.55 6.70 -15.63
#